data_AF-A0A3D3I7Q3-F1
#
_entry.id   AF-A0A3D3I7Q3-F1
#
_cell.length_a   1.000
_cell.length_b   1.000
_cell.length_c   1.000
_cell.angle_alpha   90.00
_cell.angle_beta   90.00
_cell.angle_gamma   90.00
#
_symmetry.space_group_name_H-M   'P 1'
#
loop_
_entity.id
_entity.type
_entity.pdbx_description
1 polymer ?
#
loop_
_entity_poly.entity_id
_entity_poly.type
_entity_poly.pdbx_seq_one_letter_code
_entity_poly.pdbx_strand_id
1 'polypeptide(L)'
;LLRFPFTIRNHFTTMLSSLEGANAMREELLNYQRDFYKGAVSEAAKDPVKAIVFGSNKDKARAFHLAEMAARQDIQIYPTTSTQSFNGRTYEAGASYIIPLNQPQYRLIKSMFEKRTTFEDSLFYDIS
;
A
#
# COMPACT_ATOMS: atom_id res chain seq x y z
N LEU A 1 41.20 -13.06 -4.09
CA LEU A 1 40.76 -11.66 -4.30
C LEU A 1 39.81 -11.61 -5.50
N LEU A 2 38.57 -11.12 -5.33
CA LEU A 2 37.71 -10.74 -6.46
C LEU A 2 38.24 -9.43 -7.07
N ARG A 3 38.38 -9.38 -8.40
CA ARG A 3 38.79 -8.17 -9.11
C ARG A 3 37.55 -7.45 -9.63
N PHE A 4 37.58 -6.11 -9.64
CA PHE A 4 36.45 -5.28 -10.07
C PHE A 4 35.87 -5.64 -11.47
N PRO A 5 36.66 -5.94 -12.51
CA PRO A 5 36.10 -6.36 -13.79
C PRO A 5 35.36 -7.71 -13.72
N PHE A 6 35.77 -8.59 -12.82
CA PHE A 6 35.13 -9.89 -12.62
C PHE A 6 33.79 -9.73 -11.86
N THR A 7 33.70 -8.84 -10.89
CA THR A 7 32.43 -8.57 -10.19
C THR A 7 31.39 -7.94 -11.12
N ILE A 8 31.78 -7.03 -12.02
CA ILE A 8 30.88 -6.47 -13.04
C ILE A 8 30.31 -7.58 -13.94
N ARG A 9 31.17 -8.45 -14.46
CA ARG A 9 30.71 -9.59 -15.30
C ARG A 9 29.77 -10.51 -14.54
N ASN A 10 30.09 -10.80 -13.28
CA ASN A 10 29.25 -11.64 -12.45
C ASN A 10 27.86 -11.02 -12.23
N HIS A 11 27.77 -9.74 -11.85
CA HIS A 11 26.49 -9.05 -11.69
C HIS A 11 25.70 -9.01 -13.00
N PHE A 12 26.35 -8.76 -14.14
CA PHE A 12 25.69 -8.78 -15.44
C PHE A 12 25.09 -10.15 -15.76
N THR A 13 25.86 -11.23 -15.58
CA THR A 13 25.36 -12.60 -15.79
C THR A 13 24.22 -12.94 -14.83
N THR A 14 24.32 -12.54 -13.56
CA THR A 14 23.22 -12.73 -12.60
C THR A 14 21.96 -12.00 -13.04
N MET A 15 22.07 -10.75 -13.50
CA MET A 15 20.91 -9.99 -14.00
C MET A 15 20.26 -10.66 -15.22
N LEU A 16 21.06 -11.18 -16.16
CA LEU A 16 20.53 -11.93 -17.29
C LEU A 16 19.82 -13.21 -16.86
N SER A 17 20.41 -13.96 -15.93
CA SER A 17 19.79 -15.17 -15.37
C SER A 17 18.48 -14.86 -14.64
N SER A 18 18.42 -13.78 -13.86
CA SER A 18 17.18 -13.32 -13.22
C SER A 18 16.12 -12.90 -14.24
N LEU A 19 16.51 -12.23 -15.32
CA LEU A 19 15.58 -11.83 -16.38
C LEU A 19 15.01 -13.05 -17.12
N GLU A 20 15.86 -14.03 -17.43
CA GLU A 20 15.44 -15.30 -18.04
C GLU A 20 14.47 -16.05 -17.13
N GLY A 21 14.77 -16.15 -15.83
CA GLY A 21 13.87 -16.75 -14.84
C GLY A 21 12.53 -16.01 -14.74
N ALA A 22 12.55 -14.67 -14.69
CA ALA A 22 11.33 -13.85 -14.66
C ALA A 22 10.48 -14.04 -15.94
N ASN A 23 11.11 -14.17 -17.10
CA ASN A 23 10.41 -14.43 -18.35
C ASN A 23 9.82 -15.85 -18.38
N ALA A 24 10.55 -16.85 -17.90
CA ALA A 24 10.06 -18.22 -17.79
C ALA A 24 8.85 -18.33 -16.83
N MET A 25 8.83 -17.52 -15.77
CA MET A 25 7.74 -17.45 -14.79
C MET A 25 6.65 -16.41 -15.12
N ARG A 26 6.66 -15.84 -16.33
CA ARG A 26 5.78 -14.71 -16.69
C ARG A 26 4.31 -14.98 -16.38
N GLU A 27 3.79 -16.13 -16.78
CA GLU A 27 2.36 -16.46 -16.58
C GLU A 27 2.01 -16.58 -15.09
N GLU A 28 2.88 -17.22 -14.30
CA GLU A 28 2.70 -17.38 -12.87
C GLU A 28 2.69 -16.03 -12.15
N LEU A 29 3.66 -15.16 -12.46
CA LEU A 29 3.75 -13.81 -11.90
C LEU A 29 2.52 -12.95 -12.25
N LEU A 30 2.05 -13.02 -13.50
CA LEU A 30 0.87 -12.29 -13.94
C LEU A 30 -0.41 -12.82 -13.28
N ASN A 31 -0.55 -14.14 -13.16
CA ASN A 31 -1.67 -14.74 -12.44
C ASN A 31 -1.65 -14.35 -10.96
N TYR A 32 -0.48 -14.40 -10.31
CA TYR A 32 -0.30 -13.97 -8.93
C TYR A 32 -0.72 -12.50 -8.75
N GLN A 33 -0.25 -11.59 -9.61
CA GLN A 33 -0.64 -10.17 -9.56
C GLN A 33 -2.15 -10.00 -9.72
N ARG A 34 -2.74 -10.67 -10.72
CA ARG A 34 -4.19 -10.61 -10.96
C ARG A 34 -4.99 -11.09 -9.75
N ASP A 35 -4.61 -12.23 -9.20
CA ASP A 35 -5.34 -12.87 -8.11
C ASP A 35 -5.14 -12.11 -6.79
N PHE A 36 -3.97 -11.48 -6.60
CA PHE A 36 -3.70 -10.55 -5.50
C PHE A 36 -4.72 -9.41 -5.47
N TYR A 37 -4.93 -8.71 -6.60
CA TYR A 37 -5.86 -7.57 -6.65
C TYR A 37 -7.33 -8.01 -6.65
N LYS A 38 -7.68 -9.09 -7.33
CA LYS A 38 -9.05 -9.65 -7.29
C LYS A 38 -9.43 -10.09 -5.88
N GLY A 39 -8.51 -10.78 -5.18
CA GLY A 39 -8.67 -11.18 -3.80
C GLY A 39 -8.85 -9.99 -2.86
N ALA A 40 -8.06 -8.93 -3.04
CA ALA A 40 -8.14 -7.72 -2.25
C ALA A 40 -9.53 -7.05 -2.30
N VAL A 41 -10.17 -6.98 -3.48
CA VAL A 41 -11.54 -6.44 -3.60
C VAL A 41 -12.56 -7.34 -2.90
N SER A 42 -12.43 -8.67 -2.99
CA SER A 42 -13.31 -9.59 -2.27
C SER A 42 -13.14 -9.49 -0.75
N GLU A 43 -11.92 -9.25 -0.26
CA GLU A 43 -11.64 -9.03 1.16
C GLU A 43 -12.25 -7.71 1.63
N ALA A 44 -12.09 -6.63 0.86
CA ALA A 44 -12.71 -5.33 1.15
C ALA A 44 -14.24 -5.41 1.28
N ALA A 45 -14.89 -6.24 0.46
CA ALA A 45 -16.33 -6.45 0.53
C ALA A 45 -16.76 -7.10 1.86
N LYS A 46 -15.91 -7.94 2.46
CA LYS A 46 -16.16 -8.65 3.72
C LYS A 46 -15.75 -7.85 4.96
N ASP A 47 -14.85 -6.87 4.84
CA ASP A 47 -14.40 -6.04 5.97
C ASP A 47 -15.58 -5.25 6.56
N PRO A 48 -15.81 -5.24 7.89
CA PRO A 48 -16.82 -4.38 8.51
C PRO A 48 -16.56 -2.88 8.29
N VAL A 49 -15.30 -2.47 8.15
CA VAL A 49 -14.93 -1.08 7.84
C VAL A 49 -15.06 -0.88 6.32
N LYS A 50 -15.81 0.15 5.90
CA LYS A 50 -16.05 0.43 4.47
C LYS A 50 -15.26 1.61 3.93
N ALA A 51 -14.84 2.53 4.80
CA ALA A 51 -14.06 3.69 4.42
C ALA A 51 -13.20 4.15 5.59
N ILE A 52 -12.10 4.82 5.26
CA ILE A 52 -11.23 5.50 6.22
C ILE A 52 -11.36 6.98 5.98
N VAL A 53 -11.56 7.74 7.06
CA VAL A 53 -11.60 9.20 7.03
C VAL A 53 -10.39 9.71 7.80
N PHE A 54 -9.63 10.61 7.17
CA PHE A 54 -8.52 11.30 7.82
C PHE A 54 -8.55 12.78 7.47
N GLY A 55 -8.02 13.61 8.36
CA GLY A 55 -8.05 15.06 8.19
C GLY A 55 -7.38 15.75 9.36
N SER A 56 -7.10 17.04 9.20
CA SER A 56 -6.50 17.85 10.24
C SER A 56 -6.99 19.29 10.15
N ASN A 57 -7.80 19.71 11.12
CA ASN A 57 -8.32 21.08 11.16
C ASN A 57 -7.21 22.10 11.46
N LYS A 58 -6.15 21.68 12.18
CA LYS A 58 -5.00 22.54 12.54
C LYS A 58 -3.93 22.63 11.45
N ASP A 59 -3.80 21.60 10.62
CA ASP A 59 -2.74 21.49 9.60
C ASP A 59 -3.28 20.84 8.33
N LYS A 60 -3.93 21.66 7.49
CA LYS A 60 -4.56 21.21 6.25
C LYS A 60 -3.53 20.76 5.20
N ALA A 61 -2.33 21.35 5.21
CA ALA A 61 -1.26 21.02 4.28
C ALA A 61 -0.77 19.58 4.46
N ARG A 62 -0.62 19.13 5.72
CA ARG A 62 -0.24 17.74 6.00
C ARG A 62 -1.28 16.73 5.51
N ALA A 63 -2.56 17.00 5.75
CA ALA A 63 -3.64 16.14 5.26
C ALA A 63 -3.65 16.11 3.72
N PHE A 64 -3.44 17.25 3.06
CA PHE A 64 -3.32 17.34 1.61
C PHE A 64 -2.16 16.52 1.05
N HIS A 65 -0.94 16.64 1.60
CA HIS A 65 0.20 15.88 1.08
C HIS A 65 0.09 14.38 1.34
N LEU A 66 -0.56 13.96 2.45
CA LEU A 66 -0.88 12.55 2.65
C LEU A 66 -1.87 12.05 1.59
N ALA A 67 -2.89 12.84 1.27
CA ALA A 67 -3.84 12.52 0.20
C ALA A 67 -3.16 12.45 -1.17
N GLU A 68 -2.23 13.37 -1.45
CA GLU A 68 -1.42 13.38 -2.66
C GLU A 68 -0.55 12.11 -2.77
N MET A 69 0.14 11.72 -1.68
CA MET A 69 0.93 10.49 -1.64
C MET A 69 0.08 9.24 -1.85
N ALA A 70 -1.12 9.19 -1.26
CA ALA A 70 -2.05 8.09 -1.48
C ALA A 70 -2.50 8.02 -2.95
N ALA A 71 -2.85 9.16 -3.55
CA ALA A 71 -3.25 9.23 -4.95
C ALA A 71 -2.13 8.75 -5.90
N ARG A 72 -0.85 9.03 -5.59
CA ARG A 72 0.30 8.52 -6.36
C ARG A 72 0.46 6.99 -6.29
N GLN A 73 -0.15 6.33 -5.31
CA GLN A 73 -0.20 4.87 -5.19
C GLN A 73 -1.48 4.28 -5.80
N ASP A 74 -2.16 5.05 -6.67
CA ASP A 74 -3.44 4.71 -7.29
C ASP A 74 -4.56 4.42 -6.27
N ILE A 75 -4.47 5.02 -5.07
CA ILE A 75 -5.53 4.94 -4.07
C ILE A 75 -6.60 5.98 -4.42
N GLN A 76 -7.83 5.50 -4.62
CA GLN A 76 -9.01 6.35 -4.77
C GLN A 76 -9.28 7.08 -3.45
N ILE A 77 -9.27 8.39 -3.52
CA ILE A 77 -9.42 9.29 -2.37
C ILE A 77 -10.27 10.49 -2.78
N TYR A 78 -11.15 10.92 -1.88
CA TYR A 78 -12.09 12.00 -2.15
C TYR A 78 -12.04 13.05 -1.02
N PRO A 79 -11.99 14.35 -1.34
CA PRO A 79 -12.12 15.39 -0.33
C PRO A 79 -13.54 15.40 0.25
N THR A 80 -13.68 15.74 1.54
CA THR A 80 -15.00 15.94 2.16
C THR A 80 -15.67 17.21 1.64
N THR A 81 -16.90 17.09 1.14
CA THR A 81 -17.72 18.22 0.67
C THR A 81 -18.51 18.89 1.78
N SER A 82 -18.82 18.16 2.85
CA SER A 82 -19.56 18.65 4.01
C SER A 82 -18.81 18.35 5.30
N THR A 83 -18.90 19.25 6.27
CA THR A 83 -18.39 18.99 7.62
C THR A 83 -19.19 17.87 8.27
N GLN A 84 -18.52 16.81 8.72
CA GLN A 84 -19.15 15.64 9.32
C GLN A 84 -18.42 15.25 10.60
N SER A 85 -19.17 14.77 11.59
CA SER A 85 -18.61 14.28 12.85
C SER A 85 -18.69 12.76 12.88
N PHE A 86 -17.54 12.09 12.93
CA PHE A 86 -17.43 10.64 13.08
C PHE A 86 -16.66 10.30 14.36
N ASN A 87 -17.19 9.39 15.17
CA ASN A 87 -16.54 8.90 16.39
C ASN A 87 -16.05 10.03 17.32
N GLY A 88 -16.86 11.10 17.47
CA GLY A 88 -16.53 12.25 18.32
C GLY A 88 -15.47 13.20 17.75
N ARG A 89 -15.01 13.00 16.51
CA ARG A 89 -14.10 13.91 15.79
C ARG A 89 -14.84 14.60 14.65
N THR A 90 -14.67 15.92 14.55
CA THR A 90 -15.25 16.73 13.48
C THR A 90 -14.25 16.89 12.34
N TYR A 91 -14.68 16.48 11.15
CA TYR A 91 -13.93 16.57 9.90
C TYR A 91 -14.52 17.71 9.08
N GLU A 92 -13.79 18.82 8.97
CA GLU A 92 -14.24 19.99 8.19
C GLU A 92 -14.21 19.70 6.68
N ALA A 93 -15.14 20.31 5.95
CA ALA A 93 -15.14 20.32 4.49
C ALA A 93 -13.82 20.93 3.95
N GLY A 94 -13.20 20.26 2.98
CA GLY A 94 -11.94 20.69 2.38
C GLY A 94 -10.69 20.57 3.26
N ALA A 95 -10.81 20.08 4.51
CA ALA A 95 -9.68 19.81 5.40
C ALA A 95 -9.51 18.31 5.71
N SER A 96 -10.38 17.47 5.14
CA SER A 96 -10.43 16.03 5.37
C SER A 96 -10.66 15.28 4.06
N TYR A 97 -10.30 14.01 4.08
CA TYR A 97 -10.38 13.11 2.94
C TYR A 97 -10.96 11.76 3.36
N ILE A 98 -11.64 11.13 2.42
CA ILE A 98 -12.28 9.82 2.56
C ILE A 98 -11.63 8.87 1.55
N ILE A 99 -11.17 7.72 2.04
CA ILE A 99 -10.68 6.61 1.24
C ILE A 99 -11.70 5.46 1.36
N PRO A 100 -12.48 5.13 0.31
CA PRO A 100 -13.27 3.91 0.31
C PRO A 100 -12.36 2.68 0.29
N LEU A 101 -12.70 1.65 1.05
CA LEU A 101 -11.90 0.41 1.08
C LEU A 101 -12.18 -0.53 -0.09
N ASN A 102 -13.33 -0.39 -0.75
CA ASN A 102 -13.72 -1.23 -1.89
C ASN A 102 -12.99 -0.85 -3.19
N GLN A 103 -11.68 -1.07 -3.22
CA GLN A 103 -10.81 -0.79 -4.36
C GLN A 103 -9.62 -1.77 -4.40
N PRO A 104 -8.91 -1.91 -5.53
CA PRO A 104 -7.79 -2.86 -5.66
C PRO A 104 -6.69 -2.68 -4.60
N GLN A 105 -6.43 -1.45 -4.18
CA GLN A 105 -5.41 -1.12 -3.17
C GLN A 105 -5.82 -1.41 -1.72
N TYR A 106 -6.91 -2.14 -1.49
CA TYR A 106 -7.43 -2.47 -0.15
C TYR A 106 -6.35 -2.95 0.82
N ARG A 107 -5.50 -3.91 0.42
CA ARG A 107 -4.47 -4.48 1.30
C ARG A 107 -3.43 -3.45 1.73
N LEU A 108 -3.04 -2.53 0.84
CA LEU A 108 -2.13 -1.44 1.14
C LEU A 108 -2.77 -0.43 2.10
N ILE A 109 -4.02 -0.05 1.84
CA ILE A 109 -4.76 0.86 2.72
C ILE A 109 -4.91 0.23 4.11
N LYS A 110 -5.28 -1.05 4.16
CA LYS A 110 -5.40 -1.79 5.42
C LYS A 110 -4.07 -1.81 6.16
N SER A 111 -2.95 -2.14 5.51
CA SER A 111 -1.65 -2.18 6.18
C SER A 111 -1.18 -0.82 6.70
N MET A 112 -1.51 0.28 6.01
CA MET A 112 -1.15 1.64 6.44
C MET A 112 -1.95 2.13 7.65
N PHE A 113 -3.22 1.73 7.77
CA PHE A 113 -4.14 2.27 8.77
C PHE A 113 -4.58 1.26 9.84
N GLU A 114 -4.24 -0.02 9.68
CA GLU A 114 -4.49 -1.06 10.67
C GLU A 114 -3.56 -0.91 11.87
N LYS A 115 -4.15 -0.89 13.07
CA LYS A 115 -3.39 -0.94 14.31
C LYS A 115 -3.20 -2.40 14.72
N ARG A 116 -2.05 -2.98 14.41
CA ARG A 116 -1.66 -4.31 14.92
C ARG A 116 -1.02 -4.16 16.31
N THR A 117 -1.65 -4.75 17.32
CA THR A 117 -1.14 -4.77 18.71
C THR A 117 -0.59 -6.14 19.10
N THR A 118 -0.83 -7.17 18.29
CA THR A 118 -0.41 -8.55 18.51
C THR A 118 0.31 -9.04 17.27
N PHE A 119 1.48 -9.64 17.45
CA PHE A 119 2.25 -10.27 16.39
C PHE A 119 2.36 -11.77 16.72
N GLU A 120 2.17 -12.63 15.72
CA GLU A 120 2.60 -14.03 15.83
C GLU A 120 4.13 -14.02 15.76
N ASP A 121 4.75 -14.10 16.93
CA ASP A 121 6.19 -14.03 17.06
C ASP A 121 6.82 -15.34 16.60
N SER A 122 7.71 -15.30 15.60
CA SER A 122 8.70 -16.37 15.41
C SER A 122 9.99 -15.98 14.68
N LEU A 123 10.14 -14.77 14.12
CA LEU A 123 11.33 -14.45 13.30
C LEU A 123 11.89 -13.03 13.48
N PHE A 124 11.61 -12.36 14.61
CA PHE A 124 12.28 -11.09 14.94
C PHE A 124 13.67 -11.33 15.58
N TYR A 125 14.53 -12.09 14.90
CA TYR A 125 15.94 -12.30 15.27
C TYR A 125 16.76 -12.55 13.99
N ASP A 126 17.09 -11.49 13.25
CA ASP A 126 18.31 -11.31 12.44
C ASP A 126 18.16 -10.11 11.48
N ILE A 127 17.97 -8.93 12.05
CA ILE A 127 18.20 -7.66 11.32
C ILE A 127 18.97 -6.75 12.25
N SER A 128 20.30 -6.93 12.27
CA SER A 128 21.30 -6.04 12.89
C SER A 128 22.15 -5.40 11.79
#